data_AF-A0A5C4RZV0-F1
#
_entry.id   AF-A0A5C4RZV0-F1
#
_cell.length_a   1.000
_cell.length_b   1.000
_cell.length_c   1.000
_cell.angle_alpha   90.00
_cell.angle_beta   90.00
_cell.angle_gamma   90.00
#
_symmetry.space_group_name_H-M   'P 1'
#
loop_
_entity.id
_entity.type
_entity.pdbx_description
1 polymer ?
#
loop_
_entity_poly.entity_id
_entity_poly.type
_entity_poly.pdbx_seq_one_letter_code
_entity_poly.pdbx_strand_id
1 'polypeptide(L)'
;EGISTKEYLPYRPKGVPAKVTAVANFKGGVGKTSTAAHLAMSAALDGYKVLVIDLDSQGSMTSILGGKVEDEWSTIFPMIARDYARSVVEENAVRAAAGDAELPLDETLSEALTVSPRNVIQKTHWPNIDL
;
A
#
# COMPACT_ATOMS: atom_id res chain seq x y z
N GLU A 1 -13.24 -4.98 -19.98
CA GLU A 1 -14.51 -4.79 -19.27
C GLU A 1 -14.84 -6.08 -18.52
N GLY A 2 -15.18 -5.98 -17.23
CA GLY A 2 -15.52 -7.16 -16.42
C GLY A 2 -16.80 -7.83 -16.90
N ILE A 3 -16.78 -9.16 -17.03
CA ILE A 3 -17.91 -9.94 -17.51
C ILE A 3 -19.08 -9.77 -16.54
N SER A 4 -20.14 -9.08 -16.98
CA SER A 4 -21.35 -8.76 -16.21
C SER A 4 -22.23 -9.99 -15.90
N THR A 5 -21.88 -11.18 -16.41
CA THR A 5 -22.68 -12.40 -16.32
C THR A 5 -22.24 -13.39 -15.24
N LYS A 6 -21.21 -13.08 -14.43
CA LYS A 6 -20.90 -13.91 -13.25
C LYS A 6 -21.88 -13.58 -12.12
N GLU A 7 -22.90 -14.41 -11.93
CA GLU A 7 -23.91 -14.28 -10.86
C GLU A 7 -23.36 -14.54 -9.45
N TYR A 8 -22.20 -15.18 -9.31
CA TYR A 8 -21.61 -15.47 -8.01
C TYR A 8 -20.51 -14.46 -7.66
N LEU A 9 -20.76 -13.64 -6.64
CA LEU A 9 -19.69 -12.90 -5.95
C LEU A 9 -18.70 -13.91 -5.36
N PRO A 10 -17.38 -13.70 -5.50
CA PRO A 10 -16.41 -14.60 -4.90
C PRO A 10 -16.61 -14.67 -3.38
N TYR A 11 -16.62 -15.88 -2.85
CA TYR A 11 -16.83 -16.11 -1.43
C TYR A 11 -15.68 -15.52 -0.61
N ARG A 12 -15.99 -14.51 0.22
CA ARG A 12 -15.10 -13.99 1.25
C ARG A 12 -15.63 -14.41 2.62
N PRO A 13 -14.93 -15.29 3.36
CA PRO A 13 -15.30 -15.61 4.73
C PRO A 13 -15.38 -14.33 5.58
N LYS A 14 -16.46 -14.17 6.34
CA LYS A 14 -16.61 -13.04 7.28
C LYS A 14 -15.55 -13.15 8.38
N GLY A 15 -14.98 -12.01 8.77
CA GLY A 15 -14.00 -11.93 9.87
C GLY A 15 -12.59 -12.41 9.54
N VAL A 16 -12.32 -12.85 8.30
CA VAL A 16 -10.97 -13.29 7.89
C VAL A 16 -10.20 -12.13 7.23
N PRO A 17 -8.89 -11.99 7.52
CA PRO A 17 -8.03 -11.02 6.86
C PRO A 17 -8.05 -11.14 5.33
N ALA A 18 -7.70 -10.05 4.65
CA ALA A 18 -7.46 -10.09 3.22
C ALA A 18 -6.30 -11.05 2.89
N LYS A 19 -6.36 -11.70 1.73
CA LYS A 19 -5.21 -12.45 1.20
C LYS A 19 -4.19 -11.44 0.69
N VAL A 20 -2.95 -11.57 1.15
CA VAL A 20 -1.83 -10.70 0.77
C VAL A 20 -0.90 -11.50 -0.14
N THR A 21 -0.50 -10.91 -1.26
CA THR A 21 0.46 -11.51 -2.20
C THR A 21 1.45 -10.44 -2.62
N ALA A 22 2.75 -10.77 -2.53
CA ALA A 22 3.83 -9.89 -2.94
C ALA A 22 4.54 -10.49 -4.15
N VAL A 23 4.78 -9.68 -5.18
CA VAL A 23 5.58 -10.06 -6.35
C VAL A 23 6.95 -9.42 -6.20
N ALA A 24 7.93 -10.20 -5.76
CA ALA A 24 9.29 -9.74 -5.50
C ALA A 24 10.31 -10.50 -6.36
N ASN A 25 11.33 -9.79 -6.86
CA ASN A 25 12.47 -10.35 -7.60
C ASN A 25 13.63 -9.33 -7.60
N PHE A 26 14.86 -9.82 -7.43
CA PHE A 26 16.07 -9.01 -7.28
C PHE A 26 16.56 -8.36 -8.58
N LYS A 27 16.10 -8.80 -9.75
CA LYS A 27 16.51 -8.23 -11.05
C LYS A 27 15.46 -7.24 -11.59
N GLY A 28 15.93 -6.09 -12.09
CA GLY A 28 15.09 -5.15 -12.84
C GLY A 28 14.66 -5.72 -14.20
N GLY A 29 13.49 -5.31 -14.71
CA GLY A 29 13.02 -5.72 -16.04
C GLY A 29 12.53 -7.17 -16.16
N VAL A 30 12.34 -7.89 -15.06
CA VAL A 30 11.83 -9.29 -15.06
C VAL A 30 10.31 -9.41 -14.99
N GLY A 31 9.59 -8.31 -15.23
CA GLY A 31 8.12 -8.31 -15.30
C GLY A 31 7.38 -8.30 -13.96
N LYS A 32 8.01 -7.89 -12.84
CA LYS A 32 7.35 -7.81 -11.52
C LYS A 32 6.06 -6.98 -11.55
N THR A 33 6.17 -5.74 -12.05
CA THR A 33 5.06 -4.80 -12.18
C THR A 33 3.97 -5.37 -13.08
N SER A 34 4.35 -5.91 -14.23
CA SER A 34 3.40 -6.53 -15.17
C SER A 34 2.66 -7.70 -14.52
N THR A 35 3.38 -8.61 -13.84
CA THR A 35 2.78 -9.77 -13.17
C THR A 35 1.85 -9.34 -12.04
N ALA A 36 2.25 -8.39 -11.20
CA ALA A 36 1.40 -7.86 -10.14
C ALA A 36 0.14 -7.17 -10.69
N ALA A 37 0.28 -6.40 -11.78
CA ALA A 37 -0.83 -5.69 -12.40
C ALA A 37 -1.85 -6.68 -12.97
N HIS A 38 -1.40 -7.67 -13.73
CA HIS A 38 -2.27 -8.69 -14.31
C HIS A 38 -2.89 -9.59 -13.23
N LEU A 39 -2.18 -9.88 -12.14
CA LEU A 39 -2.76 -10.62 -11.00
C LEU A 39 -3.90 -9.82 -10.35
N ALA A 40 -3.70 -8.51 -10.12
CA ALA A 40 -4.72 -7.63 -9.58
C ALA A 40 -5.93 -7.51 -10.52
N MET A 41 -5.68 -7.31 -11.82
CA MET A 41 -6.73 -7.24 -12.85
C MET A 41 -7.50 -8.56 -12.97
N SER A 42 -6.82 -9.71 -12.94
CA SER A 42 -7.47 -11.03 -12.97
C SER A 42 -8.36 -11.23 -11.75
N ALA A 43 -7.88 -10.92 -10.55
CA ALA A 43 -8.69 -11.00 -9.33
C ALA A 43 -9.88 -10.04 -9.38
N ALA A 44 -9.69 -8.83 -9.92
CA ALA A 44 -10.79 -7.88 -10.11
C ALA A 44 -11.84 -8.41 -11.11
N LEU A 45 -11.42 -9.01 -12.23
CA LEU A 45 -12.33 -9.65 -13.19
C LEU A 45 -13.09 -10.84 -12.59
N ASP A 46 -12.52 -11.50 -11.59
CA ASP A 46 -13.17 -12.54 -10.80
C ASP A 46 -14.10 -12.01 -9.70
N GLY A 47 -14.28 -10.68 -9.62
CA GLY A 47 -15.21 -10.02 -8.70
C GLY A 47 -14.64 -9.69 -7.33
N TYR A 48 -13.33 -9.88 -7.11
CA TYR A 48 -12.69 -9.50 -5.85
C TYR A 48 -12.53 -7.98 -5.76
N LYS A 49 -12.56 -7.45 -4.52
CA LYS A 49 -12.03 -6.12 -4.22
C LYS A 49 -10.52 -6.24 -4.01
N VAL A 50 -9.75 -5.50 -4.77
CA VAL A 50 -8.29 -5.56 -4.77
C VAL A 50 -7.73 -4.22 -4.31
N LEU A 51 -6.73 -4.26 -3.43
CA LEU A 51 -5.86 -3.12 -3.13
C LEU A 51 -4.48 -3.46 -3.70
N VAL A 52 -3.95 -2.61 -4.57
CA VAL A 52 -2.59 -2.71 -5.07
C VAL A 52 -1.73 -1.74 -4.27
N ILE A 53 -0.53 -2.16 -3.86
CA ILE A 53 0.42 -1.28 -3.18
C ILE A 53 1.67 -1.19 -4.06
N ASP A 54 1.96 -0.01 -4.57
CA ASP A 54 3.15 0.25 -5.39
C ASP A 54 4.32 0.69 -4.48
N LEU A 55 5.31 -0.18 -4.35
CA LEU A 55 6.55 0.08 -3.60
C LEU A 55 7.75 0.36 -4.52
N ASP A 56 7.50 0.60 -5.81
CA ASP A 56 8.54 0.95 -6.77
C ASP A 56 8.53 2.46 -7.01
N SER A 57 9.64 3.13 -6.71
CA SER A 57 9.76 4.59 -6.90
C SER A 57 9.62 5.03 -8.36
N GLN A 58 9.72 4.10 -9.32
CA GLN A 58 9.43 4.39 -10.72
C GLN A 58 7.92 4.58 -11.00
N GLY A 59 7.03 4.19 -10.08
CA GLY A 59 5.59 4.45 -10.19
C GLY A 59 4.91 3.82 -11.41
N SER A 60 5.51 2.77 -11.98
CA SER A 60 5.00 2.14 -13.21
C SER A 60 3.63 1.50 -12.98
N MET A 61 3.40 0.86 -11.82
CA MET A 61 2.09 0.30 -11.47
C MET A 61 1.06 1.42 -11.28
N THR A 62 1.45 2.46 -10.55
CA THR A 62 0.63 3.66 -10.34
C THR A 62 0.14 4.24 -11.65
N SER A 63 1.04 4.40 -12.62
CA SER A 63 0.71 4.88 -13.97
C SER A 63 -0.22 3.93 -14.73
N ILE A 64 0.05 2.62 -14.70
CA ILE A 64 -0.77 1.60 -15.36
C ILE A 64 -2.21 1.60 -14.85
N LEU A 65 -2.42 1.88 -13.56
CA LEU A 65 -3.75 1.90 -12.93
C LEU A 65 -4.41 3.30 -12.96
N GLY A 66 -3.74 4.30 -13.51
CA GLY A 66 -4.25 5.67 -13.60
C GLY A 66 -4.22 6.44 -12.28
N GLY A 67 -3.40 6.02 -11.33
CA GLY A 67 -3.11 6.79 -10.12
C GLY A 67 -2.35 8.06 -10.45
N LYS A 68 -2.47 9.07 -9.58
CA LYS A 68 -1.77 10.35 -9.71
C LYS A 68 -0.81 10.52 -8.54
N VAL A 69 0.35 11.10 -8.82
CA VAL A 69 1.31 11.49 -7.79
C VAL A 69 1.40 13.00 -7.83
N GLU A 70 0.74 13.65 -6.88
CA GLU A 70 0.78 15.11 -6.75
C GLU A 70 2.06 15.54 -6.03
N ASP A 71 2.40 14.80 -4.98
CA ASP A 71 3.62 14.92 -4.18
C ASP A 71 4.00 13.59 -3.54
N GLU A 72 5.09 13.57 -2.79
CA GLU A 72 5.57 12.37 -2.08
C GLU A 72 4.57 11.88 -1.01
N TRP A 73 3.79 12.78 -0.40
CA TRP A 73 2.78 12.46 0.62
C TRP A 73 1.54 11.77 0.03
N SER A 74 1.32 11.87 -1.28
CA SER A 74 0.31 11.10 -2.02
C SER A 74 0.74 9.67 -2.37
N THR A 75 1.96 9.26 -1.99
CA THR A 75 2.52 7.93 -2.26
C THR A 75 2.48 7.01 -1.03
N ILE A 76 3.21 5.89 -1.10
CA ILE A 76 3.42 5.01 0.04
C ILE A 76 4.40 5.58 1.10
N PHE A 77 5.17 6.61 0.75
CA PHE A 77 6.16 7.24 1.63
C PHE A 77 5.65 7.53 3.06
N PRO A 78 4.53 8.24 3.28
CA PRO A 78 4.06 8.52 4.63
C PRO A 78 3.72 7.27 5.44
N MET A 79 3.39 6.14 4.78
CA MET A 79 3.15 4.88 5.50
C MET A 79 4.45 4.25 5.99
N ILE A 80 5.52 4.34 5.18
CA ILE A 80 6.85 3.87 5.58
C ILE A 80 7.44 4.78 6.66
N ALA A 81 7.33 6.11 6.48
CA ALA A 81 7.75 7.08 7.47
C ALA A 81 6.98 6.91 8.79
N ARG A 82 5.68 6.62 8.73
CA ARG A 82 4.86 6.35 9.91
C ARG A 82 5.31 5.08 10.64
N ASP A 83 5.60 4.01 9.91
CA ASP A 83 6.09 2.76 10.52
C ASP A 83 7.41 3.00 11.26
N TYR A 84 8.33 3.71 10.62
CA TYR A 84 9.59 4.11 11.24
C TYR A 84 9.36 5.02 12.47
N ALA A 85 8.52 6.04 12.35
CA ALA A 85 8.20 6.95 13.46
C ALA A 85 7.64 6.19 14.67
N ARG A 86 6.81 5.17 14.46
CA ARG A 86 6.28 4.31 15.53
C ARG A 86 7.40 3.52 16.21
N SER A 87 8.34 2.97 15.45
CA SER A 87 9.51 2.29 16.02
C SER A 87 10.38 3.22 16.87
N VAL A 88 10.54 4.48 16.45
CA VAL A 88 11.26 5.51 17.23
C VAL A 88 10.52 5.84 18.52
N VAL A 89 9.19 5.97 18.49
CA VAL A 89 8.37 6.20 19.69
C VAL A 89 8.48 5.03 20.68
N GLU A 90 8.43 3.79 20.17
CA GLU A 90 8.58 2.58 20.99
C GLU A 90 9.98 2.51 21.65
N GLU A 91 11.03 2.81 20.89
CA GLU A 91 12.40 2.89 21.40
C GLU A 91 12.58 4.02 22.44
N ASN A 92 11.98 5.19 22.21
CA ASN A 92 12.02 6.31 23.16
C ASN A 92 11.35 5.97 24.49
N ALA A 93 10.27 5.17 24.46
CA ALA A 93 9.65 4.69 25.69
C ALA A 93 10.62 3.81 26.52
N VAL A 94 11.43 2.98 25.85
CA VAL A 94 12.47 2.17 26.51
C VAL A 94 13.60 3.04 27.05
N ARG A 95 14.09 4.00 26.25
CA ARG A 95 15.16 4.94 26.64
C ARG A 95 14.77 5.80 27.83
N ALA A 96 13.56 6.36 27.82
CA ALA A 96 13.03 7.16 28.93
C ALA A 96 12.96 6.33 30.22
N ALA A 97 12.58 5.05 30.15
CA ALA A 97 12.56 4.16 31.30
C ALA A 97 13.98 3.82 31.83
N ALA A 98 14.99 3.84 30.95
CA ALA A 98 16.40 3.65 31.31
C ALA A 98 17.10 4.94 31.76
N GLY A 99 16.48 6.11 31.59
CA GLY A 99 17.10 7.41 31.82
C GLY A 99 18.04 7.87 30.71
N ASP A 100 17.97 7.23 29.55
CA ASP A 100 18.73 7.59 28.35
C ASP A 100 18.07 8.75 27.59
N ALA A 101 18.87 9.46 26.80
CA ALA A 101 18.35 10.50 25.90
C ALA A 101 17.48 9.90 24.78
N GLU A 102 16.32 10.51 24.56
CA GLU A 102 15.40 10.17 23.48
C GLU A 102 16.01 10.45 22.10
N LEU A 103 15.67 9.62 21.13
CA LEU A 103 15.94 9.85 19.72
C LEU A 103 15.01 10.95 19.19
N PRO A 104 15.49 11.83 18.30
CA PRO A 104 14.67 12.89 17.75
C PRO A 104 13.59 12.33 16.80
N LEU A 105 12.40 12.92 16.88
CA LEU A 105 11.35 12.83 15.86
C LEU A 105 11.34 14.16 15.11
N ASP A 106 11.76 14.16 13.85
CA ASP A 106 11.68 15.36 13.02
C ASP A 106 10.22 15.67 12.62
N GLU A 107 10.04 16.78 11.91
CA GLU A 107 8.73 17.24 11.45
C GLU A 107 8.05 16.20 10.54
N THR A 108 8.81 15.59 9.63
CA THR A 108 8.33 14.56 8.70
C THR A 108 7.79 13.33 9.44
N LEU A 109 8.53 12.81 10.43
CA LEU A 109 8.10 11.66 11.21
C LEU A 109 6.91 11.99 12.11
N SER A 110 6.89 13.19 12.66
CA SER A 110 5.76 13.68 13.47
C SER A 110 4.48 13.79 12.63
N GLU A 111 4.59 14.34 11.42
CA GLU A 111 3.47 14.43 10.47
C GLU A 111 3.01 13.04 10.01
N ALA A 112 3.93 12.14 9.69
CA ALA A 112 3.63 10.79 9.24
C ALA A 112 2.79 9.99 10.27
N LEU A 113 2.99 10.21 11.57
CA LEU A 113 2.18 9.59 12.63
C LEU A 113 0.69 9.92 12.53
N THR A 114 0.34 11.05 11.92
CA THR A 114 -1.05 11.49 11.76
C THR A 114 -1.73 10.92 10.50
N VAL A 115 -0.97 10.36 9.57
CA VAL A 115 -1.49 9.88 8.27
C VAL A 115 -2.14 8.51 8.41
N SER A 116 -3.35 8.37 7.87
CA SER A 116 -4.07 7.10 7.72
C SER A 116 -3.86 6.52 6.32
N PRO A 117 -3.85 5.18 6.14
CA PRO A 117 -3.87 4.58 4.81
C PRO A 117 -5.00 5.11 3.92
N ARG A 118 -6.14 5.49 4.51
CA ARG A 118 -7.26 6.07 3.75
C ARG A 118 -6.96 7.45 3.13
N ASN A 119 -5.94 8.15 3.62
CA ASN A 119 -5.51 9.42 3.05
C ASN A 119 -4.74 9.25 1.75
N VAL A 120 -4.10 8.09 1.55
CA VAL A 120 -3.22 7.83 0.39
C VAL A 120 -3.84 6.88 -0.63
N ILE A 121 -4.85 6.10 -0.24
CA ILE A 121 -5.54 5.19 -1.17
C ILE A 121 -6.34 5.99 -2.20
N GLN A 122 -6.10 5.69 -3.47
CA GLN A 122 -6.74 6.29 -4.63
C GLN A 122 -7.66 5.29 -5.34
N LYS A 123 -8.69 5.83 -5.99
CA LYS A 123 -9.49 5.05 -6.95
C LYS A 123 -8.74 4.96 -8.26
N THR A 124 -8.74 3.77 -8.85
CA THR A 124 -8.21 3.54 -10.20
C THR A 124 -9.33 3.69 -11.23
N HIS A 125 -9.00 3.55 -12.51
CA HIS A 125 -10.02 3.43 -13.56
C HIS A 125 -10.76 2.07 -13.53
N TRP A 126 -10.40 1.15 -12.65
CA TRP A 126 -11.15 -0.08 -12.40
C TRP A 126 -12.14 0.11 -11.24
N PRO A 127 -13.38 -0.40 -11.37
CA PRO A 127 -14.41 -0.20 -10.35
C PRO A 127 -14.12 -0.91 -9.01
N ASN A 128 -13.22 -1.89 -9.01
CA ASN A 128 -12.92 -2.75 -7.86
C ASN A 128 -11.42 -2.96 -7.60
N ILE A 129 -10.56 -2.11 -8.17
CA ILE A 129 -9.15 -1.99 -7.80
C ILE A 129 -8.95 -0.61 -7.21
N ASP A 130 -8.48 -0.58 -5.97
CA ASP A 130 -7.94 0.60 -5.32
C ASP A 130 -6.41 0.51 -5.34
N LEU A 131 -5.73 1.65 -5.39
CA LEU A 131 -4.27 1.78 -5.35
C LEU A 131 -3.86 2.52 -4.08
#